data_AF-A0A927KKG1-F1
#
_entry.id   AF-A0A927KKG1-F1
#
_cell.length_a   1.000
_cell.length_b   1.000
_cell.length_c   1.000
_cell.angle_alpha   90.00
_cell.angle_beta   90.00
_cell.angle_gamma   90.00
#
_symmetry.space_group_name_H-M   'P 1'
#
loop_
_entity.id
_entity.type
_entity.pdbx_description
1 polymer ?
#
loop_
_entity_poly.entity_id
_entity_poly.type
_entity_poly.pdbx_seq_one_letter_code
_entity_poly.pdbx_strand_id
1 'polypeptide(L)'
;METSYPRSAVQPVTVQPHADGQIALRYRVFPESSHYSGGVDYERAGDALRIVIARCTVGAQCEPMSKPVIPLDDDWQAEVHLPYDGGRVVIVHADGEQQVYP
;
A
#
# COMPACT_ATOMS: atom_id res chain seq x y z
N MET A 1 -17.95 -0.96 5.41
CA MET A 1 -16.94 0.00 5.92
C MET A 1 -15.78 -0.12 4.97
N GLU A 2 -15.48 0.94 4.23
CA GLU A 2 -14.46 0.89 3.17
C GLU A 2 -13.07 0.91 3.83
N THR A 3 -12.40 -0.23 3.80
CA THR A 3 -11.11 -0.47 4.48
C THR A 3 -9.90 -0.07 3.62
N SER A 4 -10.15 0.42 2.41
CA SER A 4 -9.14 0.81 1.43
C SER A 4 -9.36 2.25 0.97
N TYR A 5 -8.31 2.88 0.45
CA TYR A 5 -8.39 4.22 -0.13
C TYR A 5 -8.91 4.19 -1.57
N PRO A 6 -9.61 5.25 -2.04
CA PRO A 6 -9.80 5.47 -3.47
C PRO A 6 -8.47 5.82 -4.12
N ARG A 7 -8.32 5.51 -5.40
CA ARG A 7 -7.07 5.65 -6.13
C ARG A 7 -6.48 7.04 -6.00
N SER A 8 -7.29 8.09 -6.17
CA SER A 8 -6.84 9.48 -6.15
C SER A 8 -6.23 9.95 -4.82
N ALA A 9 -6.56 9.29 -3.70
CA ALA A 9 -6.07 9.70 -2.38
C ALA A 9 -4.60 9.31 -2.13
N VAL A 10 -4.14 8.24 -2.79
CA VAL A 10 -2.83 7.61 -2.52
C VAL A 10 -1.81 7.79 -3.64
N GLN A 11 -2.15 8.52 -4.70
CA GLN A 11 -1.22 8.81 -5.80
C GLN A 11 -0.19 9.89 -5.41
N PRO A 12 1.02 9.82 -5.98
CA PRO A 12 1.50 8.77 -6.89
C PRO A 12 1.82 7.46 -6.15
N VAL A 13 1.53 6.32 -6.78
CA VAL A 13 1.98 5.00 -6.31
C VAL A 13 3.08 4.49 -7.22
N THR A 14 4.24 4.15 -6.66
CA THR A 14 5.38 3.62 -7.40
C THR A 14 5.89 2.32 -6.77
N VAL A 15 6.41 1.44 -7.61
CA VAL A 15 7.00 0.16 -7.20
C VAL A 15 8.40 0.06 -7.79
N GLN A 16 9.37 -0.28 -6.95
CA GLN A 16 10.76 -0.49 -7.36
C GLN A 16 11.28 -1.82 -6.79
N PRO A 17 12.12 -2.56 -7.52
CA PRO A 17 12.84 -3.69 -6.95
C PRO A 17 13.65 -3.27 -5.72
N HIS A 18 13.66 -4.11 -4.70
CA HIS A 18 14.45 -3.96 -3.49
C HIS A 18 15.31 -5.20 -3.27
N ALA A 19 16.24 -5.13 -2.30
CA ALA A 19 17.09 -6.27 -1.96
C ALA A 19 16.26 -7.48 -1.48
N ASP A 20 16.90 -8.65 -1.45
CA ASP A 20 16.35 -9.87 -0.83
C ASP A 20 15.02 -10.35 -1.39
N GLY A 21 14.78 -10.14 -2.69
CA GLY A 21 13.54 -10.58 -3.35
C GLY A 21 12.33 -9.79 -2.89
N GLN A 22 12.51 -8.53 -2.53
CA GLN A 22 11.44 -7.62 -2.15
C GLN A 22 11.18 -6.56 -3.21
N ILE A 23 10.04 -5.89 -3.09
CA ILE A 23 9.76 -4.63 -3.75
C ILE A 23 9.57 -3.54 -2.70
N ALA A 24 9.97 -2.32 -3.04
CA ALA A 24 9.63 -1.11 -2.31
C ALA A 24 8.41 -0.46 -2.98
N LEU A 25 7.28 -0.46 -2.28
CA LEU A 25 6.07 0.26 -2.65
C LEU A 25 6.11 1.64 -1.98
N ARG A 26 6.02 2.70 -2.77
CA ARG A 26 5.88 4.07 -2.27
C ARG A 26 4.54 4.65 -2.68
N TYR A 27 3.85 5.30 -1.74
CA TYR A 27 2.56 5.92 -1.99
C TYR A 27 2.37 7.17 -1.13
N ARG A 28 1.49 8.07 -1.57
CA ARG A 28 1.12 9.26 -0.79
C ARG A 28 0.20 8.87 0.37
N VAL A 29 0.50 9.37 1.57
CA VAL A 29 -0.40 9.26 2.72
C VAL A 29 -1.39 10.41 2.69
N PHE A 30 -2.67 10.08 2.58
CA PHE A 30 -3.74 11.05 2.63
C PHE A 30 -4.02 11.44 4.10
N PRO A 31 -3.91 12.74 4.47
CA PRO A 31 -4.16 13.17 5.83
C PRO A 31 -5.66 13.18 6.13
N GLU A 32 -6.06 12.44 7.16
CA GLU A 32 -7.45 12.37 7.63
C GLU A 32 -7.49 12.56 9.15
N SER A 33 -8.61 13.06 9.66
CA SER A 33 -8.81 13.27 11.11
C SER A 33 -9.41 12.04 11.82
N SER A 34 -10.14 11.19 11.09
CA SER A 34 -10.81 10.00 11.62
C SER A 34 -10.15 8.68 11.22
N HIS A 35 -9.19 8.74 10.29
CA HIS A 35 -8.50 7.58 9.74
C HIS A 35 -7.02 7.88 9.55
N TYR A 36 -6.23 6.84 9.34
CA TYR A 36 -4.81 6.93 9.00
C TYR A 36 -4.40 5.75 8.12
N SER A 37 -3.31 5.92 7.36
CA SER A 37 -2.69 4.80 6.65
C SER A 37 -1.88 3.96 7.63
N GLY A 38 -2.34 2.74 7.90
CA GLY A 38 -1.65 1.83 8.83
C GLY A 38 -0.49 1.04 8.22
N GLY A 39 -0.40 1.03 6.89
CA GLY A 39 0.44 0.10 6.15
C GLY A 39 -0.32 -0.52 4.98
N VAL A 40 0.06 -1.73 4.59
CA VAL A 40 -0.59 -2.45 3.50
C VAL A 40 -0.83 -3.91 3.86
N ASP A 41 -1.95 -4.42 3.37
CA ASP A 41 -2.23 -5.84 3.28
C ASP A 41 -1.88 -6.32 1.89
N TYR A 42 -1.41 -7.56 1.77
CA TYR A 42 -1.05 -8.13 0.49
C TYR A 42 -1.37 -9.61 0.42
N GLU A 43 -1.77 -10.06 -0.76
CA GLU A 43 -2.04 -11.47 -1.03
C GLU A 43 -1.51 -11.86 -2.40
N ARG A 44 -1.16 -13.14 -2.53
CA ARG A 44 -0.79 -13.72 -3.82
C ARG A 44 -2.05 -14.30 -4.47
N ALA A 45 -2.43 -13.75 -5.62
CA ALA A 45 -3.57 -14.24 -6.40
C ALA A 45 -3.11 -14.62 -7.82
N GLY A 46 -2.99 -15.92 -8.08
CA GLY A 46 -2.57 -16.45 -9.37
C GLY A 46 -1.14 -16.02 -9.71
N ASP A 47 -0.97 -15.14 -10.69
CA ASP A 47 0.29 -14.55 -11.13
C ASP A 47 0.52 -13.11 -10.61
N ALA A 48 -0.45 -12.54 -9.88
CA ALA A 48 -0.35 -11.21 -9.27
C ALA A 48 -0.04 -11.21 -7.76
N LEU A 49 0.73 -10.22 -7.33
CA LEU A 49 0.74 -9.72 -5.95
C LEU A 49 -0.30 -8.59 -5.86
N ARG A 50 -1.38 -8.83 -5.11
CA ARG A 50 -2.43 -7.84 -4.86
C ARG A 50 -2.15 -7.14 -3.55
N ILE A 51 -2.21 -5.82 -3.56
CA ILE A 51 -1.88 -4.99 -2.41
C ILE A 51 -3.05 -4.04 -2.12
N VAL A 52 -3.45 -3.95 -0.86
CA VAL A 52 -4.46 -3.01 -0.37
C VAL A 52 -3.78 -2.05 0.60
N ILE A 53 -3.90 -0.75 0.36
CA ILE A 53 -3.44 0.26 1.34
C ILE A 53 -4.51 0.39 2.41
N ALA A 54 -4.15 0.01 3.65
CA ALA A 54 -5.10 -0.12 4.74
C ALA A 54 -5.48 1.26 5.30
N ARG A 55 -6.76 1.61 5.19
CA ARG A 55 -7.37 2.80 5.79
C ARG A 55 -7.91 2.46 7.17
N CYS A 56 -7.10 2.71 8.19
CA CYS A 56 -7.40 2.36 9.58
C CYS A 56 -8.24 3.44 10.26
N THR A 57 -9.28 3.07 11.00
CA THR A 57 -10.04 4.01 11.84
C THR A 57 -9.31 4.29 13.15
N VAL A 58 -9.24 5.56 13.56
CA VAL A 58 -8.63 5.96 14.83
C VAL A 58 -9.38 5.34 16.01
N GLY A 59 -8.65 4.71 16.93
CA GLY A 59 -9.22 4.06 18.12
C GLY A 59 -9.78 2.65 17.88
N ALA A 60 -9.74 2.15 16.64
CA ALA A 60 -10.06 0.76 16.31
C ALA A 60 -8.79 -0.09 16.16
N GLN A 61 -8.93 -1.42 16.29
CA GLN A 61 -7.84 -2.34 15.96
C GLN A 61 -7.62 -2.33 14.44
N CYS A 62 -6.37 -2.11 14.03
CA CYS A 62 -5.94 -2.18 12.64
C CYS A 62 -4.52 -2.72 12.59
N GLU A 63 -4.34 -3.89 11.98
CA GLU A 63 -3.05 -4.59 11.92
C GLU A 63 -2.74 -5.01 10.48
N PRO A 64 -2.25 -4.07 9.64
CA PRO A 64 -1.83 -4.41 8.30
C PRO A 64 -0.63 -5.36 8.31
N MET A 65 -0.56 -6.25 7.33
CA MET A 65 0.50 -7.25 7.23
C MET A 65 1.91 -6.65 7.13
N SER A 66 2.07 -5.50 6.46
CA SER A 66 3.33 -4.77 6.38
C SER A 66 3.15 -3.29 6.70
N LYS A 67 4.09 -2.72 7.45
CA LYS A 67 4.05 -1.33 7.95
C LYS A 67 5.10 -0.46 7.24
N PRO A 68 4.91 0.87 7.20
CA PRO A 68 5.90 1.77 6.63
C PRO A 68 7.26 1.64 7.32
N VAL A 69 8.34 1.59 6.54
CA VAL A 69 9.71 1.38 7.03
C VAL A 69 10.44 2.68 7.38
N ILE A 70 9.97 3.80 6.85
CA ILE A 70 10.51 5.15 7.11
C ILE A 70 9.42 6.06 7.66
N PRO A 71 9.79 7.06 8.50
CA PRO A 71 8.93 8.20 8.76
C PRO A 71 8.49 8.86 7.45
N LEU A 72 7.31 9.48 7.44
CA LEU A 72 6.85 10.23 6.29
C LEU A 72 7.88 11.28 5.90
N ASP A 73 8.20 11.33 4.62
CA ASP A 73 9.06 12.38 4.06
C ASP A 73 8.31 13.70 3.92
N ASP A 74 9.02 14.75 3.47
CA ASP A 74 8.45 16.08 3.26
C ASP A 74 7.29 16.08 2.23
N ASP A 75 7.23 15.05 1.37
CA ASP A 75 6.19 14.83 0.37
C ASP A 75 5.00 13.99 0.87
N TRP A 76 4.98 13.68 2.17
CA TRP A 76 3.95 12.85 2.81
C TRP A 76 3.85 11.45 2.18
N GLN A 77 4.98 10.84 1.83
CA GLN A 77 5.00 9.49 1.28
C GLN A 77 5.39 8.46 2.33
N ALA A 78 4.74 7.31 2.26
CA ALA A 78 5.14 6.10 2.97
C ALA A 78 5.86 5.16 2.01
N GLU A 79 6.87 4.45 2.52
CA GLU A 79 7.51 3.34 1.83
C GLU A 79 7.26 2.06 2.61
N VAL A 80 6.85 1.00 1.91
CA VAL A 80 6.61 -0.33 2.48
C VAL A 80 7.35 -1.36 1.65
N HIS A 81 8.06 -2.27 2.34
CA HIS A 81 8.75 -3.39 1.69
C HIS A 81 7.87 -4.65 1.73
N LEU A 82 7.80 -5.34 0.60
CA LEU A 82 6.94 -6.50 0.42
C LEU A 82 7.71 -7.64 -0.25
N PRO A 83 7.50 -8.90 0.14
CA PRO A 83 8.07 -10.04 -0.56
C PRO A 83 7.54 -10.12 -1.99
N TYR A 84 8.40 -10.47 -2.94
CA TYR A 84 8.10 -10.44 -4.36
C TYR A 84 8.74 -11.59 -5.15
N ASP A 85 7.89 -12.41 -5.77
CA ASP A 85 8.30 -13.62 -6.50
C ASP A 85 8.29 -13.44 -8.03
N GLY A 86 8.30 -12.20 -8.54
CA GLY A 86 8.41 -11.94 -9.99
C GLY A 86 7.11 -11.96 -10.80
N GLY A 87 5.95 -11.77 -10.16
CA GLY A 87 4.65 -11.66 -10.84
C GLY A 87 4.09 -10.24 -10.81
N ARG A 88 3.09 -9.91 -11.63
CA ARG A 88 2.53 -8.54 -11.71
C ARG A 88 2.10 -7.96 -10.35
N VAL A 89 2.27 -6.66 -10.15
CA VAL A 89 1.81 -5.99 -8.93
C VAL A 89 0.56 -5.17 -9.21
N VAL A 90 -0.50 -5.44 -8.44
CA VAL A 90 -1.79 -4.77 -8.56
C VAL A 90 -2.16 -4.14 -7.23
N ILE A 91 -2.49 -2.84 -7.24
CA ILE A 91 -3.07 -2.16 -6.10
C ILE A 91 -4.58 -2.23 -6.21
N VAL A 92 -5.23 -2.68 -5.16
CA VAL A 92 -6.69 -2.72 -5.03
C VAL A 92 -7.11 -1.50 -4.21
N HIS A 93 -7.85 -0.62 -4.88
CA HIS A 93 -8.43 0.59 -4.31
C HIS A 93 -9.92 0.37 -4.04
N ALA A 94 -10.52 1.28 -3.27
CA ALA A 94 -11.97 1.29 -3.05
C ALA A 94 -12.78 1.44 -4.35
N ASP A 95 -12.24 2.17 -5.33
CA ASP A 95 -12.88 2.53 -6.59
C ASP A 95 -12.38 1.68 -7.79
N GLY A 96 -11.57 0.65 -7.55
CA GLY A 96 -11.13 -0.30 -8.58
C GLY A 96 -9.70 -0.81 -8.40
N GLU A 97 -9.17 -1.47 -9.44
CA GLU A 97 -7.82 -2.04 -9.42
C GLU A 97 -6.87 -1.28 -10.35
N GLN A 98 -5.59 -1.21 -9.97
CA GLN A 98 -4.53 -0.59 -10.75
C GLN A 98 -3.31 -1.50 -10.81
N GLN A 99 -2.91 -1.95 -12.00
CA GLN A 99 -1.59 -2.54 -12.19
C GLN A 99 -0.52 -1.45 -12.14
N VAL A 100 0.48 -1.64 -11.29
CA VAL A 100 1.58 -0.68 -11.05
C VAL A 100 2.96 -1.25 -11.37
N TYR A 101 3.08 -2.57 -11.51
CA TYR A 101 4.31 -3.23 -11.91
C TYR A 101 4.02 -4.40 -12.87
N PRO A 102 4.86 -4.62 -13.90
CA PRO A 102 4.73 -5.74 -14.84
C PRO A 102 4.77 -7.11 -14.17
#